data_AF-A0A9P8MCB6-F1
#
_entry.id   AF-A0A9P8MCB6-F1
#
_cell.length_a   1.000
_cell.length_b   1.000
_cell.length_c   1.000
_cell.angle_alpha   90.00
_cell.angle_beta   90.00
_cell.angle_gamma   90.00
#
_symmetry.space_group_name_H-M   'P 1'
#
loop_
_entity.id
_entity.type
_entity.pdbx_description
1 polymer ?
#
loop_
_entity_poly.entity_id
_entity_poly.type
_entity_poly.pdbx_seq_one_letter_code
_entity_poly.pdbx_strand_id
1 'polypeptide(L)'
;MAMSLARPMIRSPALRMASRRFESTAASKTSEAAKDTASKAQQGLSRVTSAAGPAIAGAARGVGNALGKIGGRTGRLIAFVERQTPFVVYYSKVGAEVAKLVFQGQKMSPPSVATFQNTYQTLWRSFQRGTLFQTPQNILQQARNLSNAQLATAGVVAAECIGFFTVGEMIGRFKIVGYHGETASHH
;
A
#
# COMPACT_ATOMS: atom_id res chain seq x y z
N MET A 1 19.98 64.14 -24.42
CA MET A 1 19.06 64.05 -23.26
C MET A 1 18.95 62.57 -22.89
N ALA A 2 19.71 62.13 -21.90
CA ALA A 2 19.92 60.73 -21.59
C ALA A 2 18.78 60.20 -20.70
N MET A 3 18.02 59.22 -21.19
CA MET A 3 16.93 58.59 -20.46
C MET A 3 17.44 57.25 -19.91
N SER A 4 17.75 57.23 -18.62
CA SER A 4 18.17 56.04 -17.88
C SER A 4 16.99 55.08 -17.71
N LEU A 5 16.89 54.08 -18.59
CA LEU A 5 15.96 52.95 -18.46
C LEU A 5 16.57 51.90 -17.54
N ALA A 6 16.05 51.81 -16.31
CA ALA A 6 16.41 50.78 -15.34
C ALA A 6 15.92 49.39 -15.80
N ARG A 7 16.86 48.45 -16.01
CA ARG A 7 16.56 47.03 -16.19
C ARG A 7 16.31 46.37 -14.82
N PRO A 8 15.23 45.61 -14.61
CA PRO A 8 15.16 44.72 -13.45
C PRO A 8 16.05 43.49 -13.74
N MET A 9 17.18 43.40 -13.02
CA MET A 9 17.98 42.18 -12.96
C MET A 9 17.20 41.08 -12.22
N ILE A 10 16.70 40.09 -12.97
CA ILE A 10 16.25 38.80 -12.43
C ILE A 10 17.49 38.08 -11.92
N ARG A 11 17.71 38.11 -10.61
CA ARG A 11 18.80 37.38 -9.94
C ARG A 11 18.23 36.07 -9.39
N SER A 12 18.26 35.02 -10.21
CA SER A 12 18.02 33.64 -9.75
C SER A 12 19.08 33.24 -8.72
N PRO A 13 18.72 32.78 -7.51
CA PRO A 13 19.64 32.01 -6.71
C PRO A 13 19.55 30.55 -7.15
N ALA A 14 20.67 30.08 -7.70
CA ALA A 14 20.98 28.68 -7.87
C ALA A 14 20.63 27.87 -6.62
N LEU A 15 20.07 26.68 -6.87
CA LEU A 15 20.16 25.47 -6.06
C LEU A 15 21.22 25.57 -4.93
N ARG A 16 20.76 25.88 -3.72
CA ARG A 16 21.44 25.45 -2.49
C ARG A 16 20.48 24.55 -1.73
N MET A 17 20.72 23.26 -1.91
CA MET A 17 20.29 22.19 -1.03
C MET A 17 20.62 22.59 0.41
N ALA A 18 19.65 23.13 1.14
CA ALA A 18 19.73 23.30 2.57
C ALA A 18 19.50 21.93 3.20
N SER A 19 20.58 21.26 3.58
CA SER A 19 20.56 20.22 4.60
C SER A 19 20.00 20.81 5.89
N ARG A 20 18.67 20.77 6.03
CA ARG A 20 17.99 21.07 7.29
C ARG A 20 18.35 19.96 8.27
N ARG A 21 19.46 20.15 9.00
CA ARG A 21 19.70 19.51 10.30
C ARG A 21 18.45 19.76 11.13
N PHE A 22 17.76 18.68 11.48
CA PHE A 22 16.61 18.73 12.36
C PHE A 22 17.13 18.76 13.80
N GLU A 23 17.31 19.96 14.33
CA GLU A 23 17.71 20.18 15.72
C GLU A 23 16.56 19.86 16.68
N SER A 24 16.74 18.76 17.43
CA SER A 24 16.59 18.61 18.89
C SER A 24 15.39 19.16 19.68
N THR A 25 14.38 19.80 19.08
CA THR A 25 13.27 20.42 19.84
C THR A 25 11.90 19.77 19.58
N ALA A 26 11.77 18.95 18.54
CA ALA A 26 10.60 18.10 18.34
C ALA A 26 10.73 16.74 19.04
N ALA A 27 11.94 16.30 19.36
CA ALA A 27 12.22 15.06 20.09
C ALA A 27 11.82 15.15 21.58
N SER A 28 11.84 16.35 22.19
CA SER A 28 11.31 16.57 23.54
C SER A 28 9.78 16.54 23.55
N LYS A 29 9.10 17.23 22.62
CA LYS A 29 7.63 17.23 22.54
C LYS A 29 7.03 15.91 22.05
N THR A 30 7.74 15.13 21.24
CA THR A 30 7.34 13.75 20.89
C THR A 30 7.75 12.75 21.97
N SER A 31 8.84 12.97 22.72
CA SER A 31 9.11 12.22 23.95
C SER A 31 8.05 12.49 25.02
N GLU A 32 7.57 13.72 25.16
CA GLU A 32 6.51 14.13 26.10
C GLU A 32 5.14 13.64 25.64
N ALA A 33 4.79 13.75 24.35
CA ALA A 33 3.55 13.19 23.81
C ALA A 33 3.57 11.64 23.79
N ALA A 34 4.73 11.02 23.58
CA ALA A 34 4.90 9.58 23.73
C ALA A 34 4.89 9.16 25.19
N LYS A 35 5.40 9.98 26.13
CA LYS A 35 5.26 9.75 27.57
C LYS A 35 3.83 9.93 28.04
N ASP A 36 3.06 10.88 27.49
CA ASP A 36 1.65 11.08 27.83
C ASP A 36 0.74 10.02 27.20
N THR A 37 1.05 9.56 26.00
CA THR A 37 0.32 8.46 25.35
C THR A 37 0.71 7.10 25.93
N ALA A 38 2.00 6.90 26.28
CA ALA A 38 2.46 5.76 27.05
C ALA A 38 1.90 5.79 28.47
N SER A 39 1.80 6.96 29.12
CA SER A 39 1.19 7.11 30.45
C SER A 39 -0.32 6.86 30.41
N LYS A 40 -1.02 7.29 29.35
CA LYS A 40 -2.45 6.95 29.14
C LYS A 40 -2.67 5.49 28.77
N ALA A 41 -1.75 4.86 28.03
CA ALA A 41 -1.75 3.42 27.77
C ALA A 41 -1.39 2.61 29.03
N GLN A 42 -0.46 3.09 29.86
CA GLN A 42 -0.09 2.51 31.16
C GLN A 42 -1.21 2.72 32.19
N GLN A 43 -1.95 3.83 32.14
CA GLN A 43 -3.14 4.05 32.96
C GLN A 43 -4.34 3.20 32.50
N GLY A 44 -4.52 3.00 31.19
CA GLY A 44 -5.52 2.08 30.64
C GLY A 44 -5.21 0.63 30.99
N LEU A 45 -3.95 0.21 30.87
CA LEU A 45 -3.47 -1.10 31.29
C LEU A 45 -3.57 -1.28 32.82
N SER A 46 -3.36 -0.21 33.61
CA SER A 46 -3.54 -0.23 35.07
C SER A 46 -5.01 -0.31 35.49
N ARG A 47 -5.94 0.27 34.72
CA ARG A 47 -7.38 0.11 34.99
C ARG A 47 -7.89 -1.27 34.59
N VAL A 48 -7.36 -1.85 33.51
CA VAL A 48 -7.70 -3.22 33.07
C VAL A 48 -7.02 -4.29 33.95
N THR A 49 -5.81 -4.04 34.47
CA THR A 49 -5.15 -4.94 35.44
C THR A 49 -5.76 -4.87 36.84
N SER A 50 -6.48 -3.79 37.18
CA SER A 50 -7.25 -3.69 38.42
C SER A 50 -8.68 -4.23 38.28
N ALA A 51 -9.24 -4.23 37.06
CA ALA A 51 -10.57 -4.78 36.78
C ALA A 51 -10.57 -6.30 36.50
N ALA A 52 -9.43 -6.87 36.12
CA ALA A 52 -9.22 -8.31 36.01
C ALA A 52 -8.15 -8.74 37.00
N GLY A 53 -8.56 -9.43 38.07
CA GLY A 53 -7.70 -9.92 39.15
C GLY A 53 -6.54 -10.84 38.71
N PRO A 54 -5.85 -11.50 39.65
CA PRO A 54 -4.45 -11.96 39.57
C PRO A 54 -4.08 -12.97 38.45
N ALA A 55 -5.00 -13.32 37.56
CA ALA A 55 -4.75 -14.17 36.39
C ALA A 55 -3.94 -13.48 35.27
N ILE A 56 -4.05 -12.14 35.10
CA ILE A 56 -3.35 -11.43 34.00
C ILE A 56 -1.98 -10.88 34.45
N ALA A 57 -1.83 -10.49 35.72
CA ALA A 57 -0.53 -10.12 36.30
C ALA A 57 0.46 -11.31 36.33
N GLY A 58 -0.06 -12.54 36.33
CA GLY A 58 0.73 -13.76 36.16
C GLY A 58 1.29 -13.94 34.74
N ALA A 59 0.66 -13.40 33.70
CA ALA A 59 1.16 -13.48 32.32
C ALA A 59 2.29 -12.47 32.06
N ALA A 60 2.19 -11.25 32.60
CA ALA A 60 3.23 -10.22 32.45
C ALA A 60 4.46 -10.48 33.34
N ARG A 61 4.30 -11.01 34.55
CA ARG A 61 5.44 -11.50 35.38
C ARG A 61 5.91 -12.90 34.96
N GLY A 62 5.06 -13.68 34.31
CA GLY A 62 5.38 -15.00 33.77
C GLY A 62 6.29 -14.96 32.55
N VAL A 63 6.18 -13.94 31.68
CA VAL A 63 7.10 -13.79 30.54
C VAL A 63 8.51 -13.39 31.01
N GLY A 64 8.65 -12.52 32.03
CA GLY A 64 9.97 -12.12 32.54
C GLY A 64 10.71 -13.21 33.35
N ASN A 65 9.99 -14.02 34.13
CA ASN A 65 10.61 -15.05 35.01
C ASN A 65 10.49 -16.50 34.49
N ALA A 66 9.60 -16.80 33.53
CA ALA A 66 9.55 -18.11 32.88
C ALA A 66 10.41 -18.17 31.61
N LEU A 67 10.76 -17.03 31.00
CA LEU A 67 11.75 -16.99 29.91
C LEU A 67 13.16 -17.39 30.41
N GLY A 68 13.46 -17.14 31.69
CA GLY A 68 14.68 -17.63 32.36
C GLY A 68 14.63 -19.10 32.78
N LYS A 69 13.45 -19.76 32.75
CA LYS A 69 13.27 -21.15 33.22
C LYS A 69 12.76 -22.13 32.15
N ILE A 70 12.33 -21.65 30.97
CA ILE A 70 12.09 -22.48 29.77
C ILE A 70 13.40 -22.57 28.98
N GLY A 71 14.38 -23.27 29.57
CA GLY A 71 15.63 -23.62 28.89
C GLY A 71 15.37 -24.78 27.91
N GLY A 72 15.48 -24.52 26.60
CA GLY A 72 15.31 -25.55 25.57
C GLY A 72 15.05 -24.99 24.17
N ARG A 73 14.76 -25.89 23.22
CA ARG A 73 14.47 -25.54 21.80
C ARG A 73 13.35 -24.51 21.65
N THR A 74 12.37 -24.51 22.55
CA THR A 74 11.25 -23.55 22.58
C THR A 74 11.67 -22.16 23.03
N GLY A 75 12.53 -22.04 24.05
CA GLY A 75 13.07 -20.74 24.49
C GLY A 75 13.91 -20.04 23.41
N ARG A 76 14.63 -20.83 22.59
CA ARG A 76 15.39 -20.30 21.44
C ARG A 76 14.48 -19.72 20.35
N LEU A 77 13.32 -20.32 20.08
CA LEU A 77 12.34 -19.80 19.13
C LEU A 77 11.67 -18.53 19.65
N ILE A 78 11.29 -18.50 20.93
CA ILE A 78 10.69 -17.32 21.56
C ILE A 78 11.67 -16.14 21.53
N ALA A 79 12.94 -16.36 21.91
CA ALA A 79 13.96 -15.32 21.85
C ALA A 79 14.26 -14.85 20.42
N PHE A 80 14.18 -15.74 19.42
CA PHE A 80 14.34 -15.39 18.02
C PHE A 80 13.18 -14.52 17.51
N VAL A 81 11.94 -14.92 17.81
CA VAL A 81 10.73 -14.16 17.46
C VAL A 81 10.75 -12.80 18.15
N GLU A 82 11.05 -12.75 19.44
CA GLU A 82 11.14 -11.49 20.21
C GLU A 82 12.18 -10.54 19.61
N ARG A 83 13.33 -11.06 19.17
CA ARG A 83 14.36 -10.28 18.50
C ARG A 83 13.94 -9.79 17.11
N GLN A 84 13.18 -10.58 16.36
CA GLN A 84 12.74 -10.23 15.00
C GLN A 84 11.48 -9.35 14.97
N THR A 85 10.64 -9.43 16.01
CA THR A 85 9.38 -8.66 16.12
C THR A 85 9.59 -7.16 15.91
N PRO A 86 10.53 -6.47 16.58
CA PRO A 86 10.71 -5.03 16.37
C PRO A 86 11.16 -4.69 14.95
N PHE A 87 12.00 -5.54 14.32
CA PHE A 87 12.44 -5.35 12.95
C PHE A 87 11.29 -5.50 11.96
N VAL A 88 10.56 -6.62 12.02
CA VAL A 88 9.45 -6.91 11.10
C VAL A 88 8.35 -5.85 11.24
N VAL A 89 8.05 -5.39 12.45
CA VAL A 89 7.06 -4.34 12.68
C VAL A 89 7.49 -3.02 12.05
N TYR A 90 8.75 -2.63 12.18
CA TYR A 90 9.23 -1.38 11.58
C TYR A 90 9.17 -1.43 10.05
N TYR A 91 9.72 -2.48 9.44
CA TYR A 91 9.77 -2.59 7.99
C TYR A 91 8.41 -2.86 7.35
N SER A 92 7.50 -3.58 8.03
CA SER A 92 6.14 -3.75 7.54
C SER A 92 5.36 -2.43 7.53
N LYS A 93 5.54 -1.55 8.53
CA LYS A 93 4.94 -0.20 8.54
C LYS A 93 5.47 0.66 7.40
N VAL A 94 6.79 0.69 7.21
CA VAL A 94 7.40 1.43 6.10
C VAL A 94 6.91 0.89 4.76
N GLY A 95 6.88 -0.43 4.60
CA GLY A 95 6.33 -1.08 3.40
C GLY A 95 4.87 -0.74 3.15
N ALA A 96 4.03 -0.69 4.20
CA ALA A 96 2.63 -0.32 4.10
C ALA A 96 2.44 1.15 3.68
N GLU A 97 3.22 2.09 4.20
CA GLU A 97 3.17 3.50 3.79
C GLU A 97 3.62 3.68 2.33
N VAL A 98 4.68 2.97 1.91
CA VAL A 98 5.12 2.98 0.50
C VAL A 98 4.03 2.38 -0.40
N ALA A 99 3.43 1.26 -0.01
CA ALA A 99 2.33 0.65 -0.75
C ALA A 99 1.14 1.60 -0.89
N LYS A 100 0.80 2.37 0.15
CA LYS A 100 -0.26 3.40 0.11
C LYS A 100 0.03 4.49 -0.91
N LEU A 101 1.27 4.99 -0.96
CA LEU A 101 1.68 6.01 -1.94
C LEU A 101 1.58 5.47 -3.37
N VAL A 102 2.03 4.23 -3.60
CA VAL A 102 1.93 3.57 -4.92
C VAL A 102 0.47 3.35 -5.31
N PHE A 103 -0.38 2.90 -4.37
CA PHE A 103 -1.80 2.67 -4.62
C PHE A 103 -2.53 3.96 -5.06
N GLN A 104 -2.22 5.08 -4.40
CA GLN A 104 -2.76 6.39 -4.79
C GLN A 104 -2.17 6.90 -6.10
N GLY A 105 -0.85 6.76 -6.29
CA GLY A 105 -0.16 7.18 -7.51
C GLY A 105 -0.62 6.44 -8.77
N GLN A 106 -0.91 5.15 -8.64
CA GLN A 106 -1.41 4.28 -9.72
C GLN A 106 -2.92 4.36 -9.90
N LYS A 107 -3.63 5.23 -9.17
CA LYS A 107 -5.09 5.38 -9.24
C LYS A 107 -5.85 4.06 -9.07
N MET A 108 -5.37 3.21 -8.17
CA MET A 108 -5.97 1.90 -7.86
C MET A 108 -7.28 2.02 -7.08
N SER A 109 -7.68 3.23 -6.70
CA SER A 109 -8.99 3.51 -6.11
C SER A 109 -10.11 3.34 -7.15
N PRO A 110 -11.27 2.78 -6.79
CA PRO A 110 -12.39 2.67 -7.71
C PRO A 110 -12.77 4.07 -8.25
N PRO A 111 -13.03 4.20 -9.57
CA PRO A 111 -13.38 5.47 -10.18
C PRO A 111 -14.71 6.00 -9.65
N SER A 112 -14.93 7.31 -9.76
CA SER A 112 -16.22 7.89 -9.39
C SER A 112 -17.34 7.38 -10.27
N VAL A 113 -18.56 7.30 -9.72
CA VAL A 113 -19.76 6.86 -10.46
C VAL A 113 -19.98 7.66 -11.74
N ALA A 114 -19.70 8.96 -11.71
CA ALA A 114 -19.77 9.82 -12.89
C ALA A 114 -18.78 9.40 -14.00
N THR A 115 -17.56 9.02 -13.61
CA THR A 115 -16.56 8.49 -14.56
C THR A 115 -17.04 7.18 -15.18
N PHE A 116 -17.62 6.29 -14.37
CA PHE A 116 -18.19 5.04 -14.87
C PHE A 116 -19.35 5.27 -15.85
N GLN A 117 -20.28 6.18 -15.51
CA GLN A 117 -21.39 6.56 -16.38
C GLN A 117 -20.89 7.11 -17.73
N ASN A 118 -19.89 7.99 -17.72
CA ASN A 118 -19.31 8.55 -18.93
C ASN A 118 -18.64 7.49 -19.80
N THR A 119 -17.85 6.59 -19.20
CA THR A 119 -17.20 5.48 -19.91
C THR A 119 -18.24 4.53 -20.50
N TYR A 120 -19.26 4.16 -19.72
CA TYR A 120 -20.35 3.29 -20.18
C TYR A 120 -21.14 3.92 -21.33
N GLN A 121 -21.52 5.19 -21.23
CA GLN A 121 -22.21 5.89 -22.31
C GLN A 121 -21.37 5.97 -23.58
N THR A 122 -20.06 6.19 -23.45
CA THR A 122 -19.14 6.23 -24.59
C THR A 122 -19.05 4.87 -25.24
N LEU A 123 -18.88 3.81 -24.46
CA LEU A 123 -18.82 2.44 -24.95
C LEU A 123 -20.12 2.00 -25.62
N TRP A 124 -21.25 2.31 -24.99
CA TRP A 124 -22.58 2.00 -25.52
C TRP A 124 -22.84 2.72 -26.84
N ARG A 125 -22.48 4.00 -26.94
CA ARG A 125 -22.57 4.76 -28.20
C ARG A 125 -21.66 4.18 -29.28
N SER A 126 -20.44 3.76 -28.94
CA SER A 126 -19.53 3.10 -29.89
C SER A 126 -20.07 1.76 -30.38
N PHE A 127 -20.73 1.00 -29.51
CA PHE A 127 -21.42 -0.23 -29.89
C PHE A 127 -22.60 0.04 -30.83
N GLN A 128 -23.49 0.98 -30.48
CA GLN A 128 -24.62 1.37 -31.32
C GLN A 128 -24.20 1.90 -32.70
N ARG A 129 -23.06 2.59 -32.77
CA ARG A 129 -22.51 3.13 -34.03
C ARG A 129 -21.75 2.09 -34.85
N GLY A 130 -21.63 0.85 -34.36
CA GLY A 130 -20.88 -0.21 -35.05
C GLY A 130 -19.37 0.04 -35.13
N THR A 131 -18.82 1.02 -34.40
CA THR A 131 -17.39 1.40 -34.49
C THR A 131 -16.47 0.41 -33.77
N LEU A 132 -17.03 -0.53 -33.00
CA LEU A 132 -16.29 -1.65 -32.40
C LEU A 132 -15.94 -2.74 -33.43
N PHE A 133 -16.76 -2.89 -34.46
CA PHE A 133 -16.54 -3.81 -35.57
C PHE A 133 -16.37 -2.98 -36.84
N GLN A 134 -15.24 -2.28 -36.93
CA GLN A 134 -14.96 -1.43 -38.09
C GLN A 134 -15.00 -2.27 -39.37
N THR A 135 -15.47 -1.66 -40.46
CA THR A 135 -15.43 -2.26 -41.80
C THR A 135 -13.99 -2.72 -42.13
N PRO A 136 -13.80 -3.87 -42.80
CA PRO A 136 -12.47 -4.47 -43.02
C PRO A 136 -11.44 -3.54 -43.67
N GLN A 137 -11.87 -2.62 -44.54
CA GLN A 137 -11.01 -1.57 -45.13
C GLN A 137 -10.37 -0.65 -44.09
N ASN A 138 -11.11 -0.25 -43.06
CA ASN A 138 -10.60 0.61 -41.99
C ASN A 138 -9.69 -0.16 -41.03
N ILE A 139 -9.97 -1.43 -40.77
CA ILE A 139 -9.11 -2.30 -39.95
C ILE A 139 -7.74 -2.44 -40.60
N LEU A 140 -7.67 -2.65 -41.91
CA LEU A 140 -6.39 -2.85 -42.61
C LEU A 140 -5.53 -1.57 -42.61
N GLN A 141 -6.18 -0.40 -42.71
CA GLN A 141 -5.49 0.89 -42.61
C GLN A 141 -5.04 1.19 -41.18
N GLN A 142 -5.87 0.89 -40.18
CA GLN A 142 -5.47 1.00 -38.77
C GLN A 142 -4.34 0.02 -38.43
N ALA A 143 -4.43 -1.24 -38.85
CA ALA A 143 -3.40 -2.25 -38.62
C ALA A 143 -2.05 -1.85 -39.22
N ARG A 144 -2.04 -1.17 -40.38
CA ARG A 144 -0.82 -0.60 -40.98
C ARG A 144 -0.30 0.64 -40.25
N ASN A 145 -1.19 1.40 -39.63
CA ASN A 145 -0.86 2.65 -38.93
C ASN A 145 -0.61 2.45 -37.42
N LEU A 146 -0.79 1.23 -36.91
CA LEU A 146 -0.50 0.90 -35.52
C LEU A 146 1.00 0.82 -35.30
N SER A 147 1.48 1.59 -34.33
CA SER A 147 2.88 1.49 -33.89
C SER A 147 3.09 0.24 -33.02
N ASN A 148 4.28 -0.34 -33.08
CA ASN A 148 4.67 -1.44 -32.19
C ASN A 148 4.51 -1.07 -30.69
N ALA A 149 4.71 0.21 -30.36
CA ALA A 149 4.48 0.73 -29.02
C ALA A 149 3.01 0.64 -28.60
N GLN A 150 2.07 1.01 -29.48
CA GLN A 150 0.64 0.88 -29.20
C GLN A 150 0.24 -0.58 -29.01
N LEU A 151 0.75 -1.49 -29.85
CA LEU A 151 0.47 -2.91 -29.73
C LEU A 151 1.02 -3.49 -28.41
N ALA A 152 2.25 -3.11 -28.04
CA ALA A 152 2.84 -3.51 -26.77
C ALA A 152 2.02 -3.00 -25.58
N THR A 153 1.60 -1.72 -25.59
CA THR A 153 0.75 -1.18 -24.52
C THR A 153 -0.59 -1.88 -24.44
N ALA A 154 -1.23 -2.17 -25.58
CA ALA A 154 -2.49 -2.90 -25.61
C ALA A 154 -2.32 -4.33 -25.06
N GLY A 155 -1.23 -5.01 -25.41
CA GLY A 155 -0.89 -6.34 -24.90
C GLY A 155 -0.65 -6.34 -23.38
N VAL A 156 0.09 -5.36 -22.87
CA VAL A 156 0.32 -5.20 -21.42
C VAL A 156 -0.99 -4.95 -20.69
N VAL A 157 -1.82 -4.02 -21.17
CA VAL A 157 -3.13 -3.72 -20.57
C VAL A 157 -4.05 -4.95 -20.61
N ALA A 158 -4.05 -5.72 -21.70
CA ALA A 158 -4.83 -6.95 -21.79
C ALA A 158 -4.35 -8.00 -20.77
N ALA A 159 -3.03 -8.17 -20.62
CA ALA A 159 -2.44 -9.06 -19.63
C ALA A 159 -2.78 -8.61 -18.19
N GLU A 160 -2.76 -7.31 -17.91
CA GLU A 160 -3.17 -6.74 -16.62
C GLU A 160 -4.64 -7.00 -16.32
N CYS A 161 -5.53 -6.80 -17.30
CA CYS A 161 -6.96 -7.11 -17.15
C CYS A 161 -7.20 -8.59 -16.81
N ILE A 162 -6.50 -9.52 -17.48
CA ILE A 162 -6.56 -10.95 -17.17
C ILE A 162 -6.01 -11.22 -15.76
N GLY A 163 -4.90 -10.57 -15.40
CA GLY A 163 -4.33 -10.63 -14.05
C GLY A 163 -5.34 -10.21 -12.97
N PHE A 164 -5.96 -9.05 -13.11
CA PHE A 164 -6.98 -8.58 -12.16
C PHE A 164 -8.23 -9.45 -12.14
N PHE A 165 -8.65 -9.99 -13.29
CA PHE A 165 -9.76 -10.94 -13.36
C PHE A 165 -9.47 -12.19 -12.51
N THR A 166 -8.29 -12.79 -12.66
CA THR A 166 -7.90 -13.98 -11.87
C THR A 166 -7.77 -13.67 -10.37
N VAL A 167 -7.22 -12.50 -10.00
CA VAL A 167 -7.21 -12.05 -8.59
C VAL A 167 -8.64 -11.88 -8.06
N GLY A 168 -9.55 -11.35 -8.88
CA GLY A 168 -10.97 -11.24 -8.57
C GLY A 168 -11.61 -12.60 -8.31
N GLU A 169 -11.31 -13.60 -9.13
CA GLU A 169 -11.77 -14.99 -8.90
C GLU A 169 -11.21 -15.58 -7.62
N MET A 170 -9.93 -15.34 -7.30
CA MET A 170 -9.32 -15.79 -6.03
C MET A 170 -10.05 -15.19 -4.82
N ILE A 171 -10.38 -13.89 -4.88
CA ILE A 171 -11.15 -13.21 -3.82
C ILE A 171 -12.57 -13.75 -3.76
N GLY A 172 -13.27 -13.87 -4.90
CA GLY A 172 -14.65 -14.37 -4.96
C GLY A 172 -14.79 -15.81 -4.47
N ARG A 173 -13.73 -16.62 -4.64
CA ARG A 173 -13.68 -18.01 -4.16
C ARG A 173 -12.98 -18.16 -2.81
N PHE A 174 -12.49 -17.06 -2.23
CA PHE A 174 -11.68 -17.00 -1.01
C PHE A 174 -10.55 -18.03 -0.98
N LYS A 175 -9.90 -18.25 -2.14
CA LYS A 175 -8.87 -19.28 -2.34
C LYS A 175 -7.76 -18.84 -3.26
N ILE A 176 -6.53 -19.13 -2.85
CA ILE A 176 -5.32 -18.84 -3.63
C ILE A 176 -4.97 -20.01 -4.57
N VAL A 177 -5.26 -21.26 -4.17
CA VAL A 177 -4.95 -22.47 -4.95
C VAL A 177 -6.15 -23.42 -4.96
N GLY A 178 -6.58 -23.85 -6.15
CA GLY A 178 -7.56 -24.92 -6.35
C GLY A 178 -9.00 -24.59 -5.91
N TYR A 179 -9.92 -25.53 -6.15
CA TYR A 179 -11.31 -25.50 -5.65
C TYR A 179 -11.41 -26.20 -4.29
N HIS A 180 -12.52 -26.04 -3.54
CA HIS A 180 -12.81 -26.99 -2.44
C HIS A 180 -13.12 -28.35 -3.07
N GLY A 181 -12.55 -29.41 -2.49
CA GLY A 181 -12.26 -30.66 -3.20
C GLY A 181 -13.44 -31.23 -3.98
N GLU A 182 -13.17 -31.60 -5.23
CA GLU A 182 -13.53 -32.96 -5.61
C GLU A 182 -12.52 -33.85 -4.91
N THR A 183 -12.96 -34.60 -3.90
CA THR A 183 -12.24 -35.81 -3.53
C THR A 183 -12.18 -36.62 -4.80
N ALA A 184 -10.98 -36.79 -5.37
CA ALA A 184 -10.77 -37.74 -6.45
C ALA A 184 -11.46 -39.04 -6.04
N SER A 185 -12.48 -39.41 -6.81
CA SER A 185 -13.19 -40.67 -6.66
C SER A 185 -12.14 -41.78 -6.68
N HIS A 186 -11.86 -42.34 -5.50
CA HIS A 186 -11.02 -43.51 -5.36
C HIS A 186 -11.72 -44.66 -6.08
N HIS A 187 -11.12 -45.09 -7.19
CA HIS A 187 -11.39 -46.39 -7.83
C HIS A 187 -10.78 -47.52 -6.99
#